data_AF-A0A919I2R2-F1
#
_entry.id   AF-A0A919I2R2-F1
#
_cell.length_a   1.000
_cell.length_b   1.000
_cell.length_c   1.000
_cell.angle_alpha   90.00
_cell.angle_beta   90.00
_cell.angle_gamma   90.00
#
_symmetry.space_group_name_H-M   'P 1'
#
loop_
_entity.id
_entity.type
_entity.pdbx_description
1 polymer ?
#
loop_
_entity_poly.entity_id
_entity_poly.type
_entity_poly.pdbx_seq_one_letter_code
_entity_poly.pdbx_strand_id
1 'polypeptide(L)' 'MRRDGLSFLDGVKKGTFTVPGDGVIDFRPVFKLLDDFGYKGWMVVEAEQDPALANPFEYAVKARKYIRETAGI' A
#
# COMPACT_ATOMS: atom_id res chain seq x y z
N MET A 1 -1.59 -13.94 -12.15
CA MET A 1 -2.60 -14.57 -11.25
C MET A 1 -3.61 -15.41 -12.04
N ARG A 2 -4.66 -14.84 -12.67
CA ARG A 2 -5.69 -15.63 -13.38
C ARG A 2 -5.16 -16.43 -14.58
N ARG A 3 -4.31 -15.81 -15.41
CA ARG A 3 -3.69 -16.47 -16.57
C ARG A 3 -2.80 -17.65 -16.16
N ASP A 4 -2.17 -17.54 -14.99
CA ASP A 4 -1.22 -18.52 -14.48
C ASP A 4 -1.88 -19.54 -13.54
N GLY A 5 -3.22 -19.53 -13.43
CA GLY A 5 -3.99 -20.46 -12.59
C GLY A 5 -3.73 -20.34 -11.08
N LEU A 6 -3.15 -19.23 -10.62
CA LEU A 6 -2.77 -19.05 -9.21
C LEU A 6 -4.00 -18.76 -8.35
N SER A 7 -4.05 -19.36 -7.16
CA SER A 7 -5.02 -18.98 -6.14
C SER A 7 -4.73 -17.58 -5.59
N PHE A 8 -5.70 -17.02 -4.86
CA PHE A 8 -5.51 -15.75 -4.17
C PHE A 8 -4.31 -15.79 -3.22
N LEU A 9 -4.23 -16.83 -2.38
CA LEU A 9 -3.14 -17.01 -1.41
C LEU A 9 -1.79 -17.16 -2.11
N ASP A 10 -1.74 -17.85 -3.25
CA ASP A 10 -0.49 -18.00 -4.01
C ASP A 10 0.02 -16.66 -4.52
N GLY A 11 -0.87 -15.79 -5.01
CA GLY A 11 -0.42 -14.48 -5.47
C GLY A 11 -0.13 -13.51 -4.33
N VAL A 12 -0.79 -13.60 -3.17
CA VAL A 12 -0.39 -12.87 -1.95
C VAL A 12 1.05 -13.24 -1.59
N LYS A 13 1.37 -14.55 -1.51
CA LYS A 13 2.73 -15.03 -1.23
C LYS A 13 3.75 -14.62 -2.29
N LYS A 14 3.31 -14.40 -3.54
CA LYS A 14 4.14 -13.88 -4.63
C LYS A 14 4.24 -12.35 -4.66
N GLY A 15 3.73 -11.65 -3.65
CA GLY A 15 3.87 -10.19 -3.54
C GLY A 15 2.95 -9.41 -4.49
N THR A 16 1.73 -9.91 -4.74
CA THR A 16 0.75 -9.18 -5.56
C THR A 16 0.35 -7.85 -4.93
N PHE A 17 0.33 -7.78 -3.59
CA PHE A 17 0.02 -6.57 -2.82
C PHE A 17 1.22 -6.13 -1.99
N THR A 18 1.25 -4.85 -1.66
CA THR A 18 2.34 -4.18 -0.94
C THR A 18 1.88 -2.76 -0.56
N VAL A 19 2.64 -2.08 0.27
CA VAL A 19 2.28 -0.78 0.86
C VAL A 19 2.56 0.41 -0.08
N PRO A 20 1.91 1.58 0.14
CA PRO A 20 2.26 2.81 -0.57
C PRO A 20 3.76 3.14 -0.46
N GLY A 21 4.36 3.50 -1.60
CA GLY A 21 5.80 3.74 -1.71
C GLY A 21 6.65 2.50 -1.99
N ASP A 22 6.05 1.31 -1.99
CA ASP A 22 6.67 0.06 -2.44
C ASP A 22 5.73 -0.63 -3.40
N GLY A 23 5.76 -0.26 -4.69
CA GLY A 23 4.81 -0.74 -5.68
C GLY A 23 4.80 0.16 -6.92
N VAL A 24 3.77 0.00 -7.75
CA VAL A 24 3.65 0.73 -9.03
C VAL A 24 2.56 1.81 -9.04
N ILE A 25 1.78 1.91 -7.97
CA ILE A 25 0.69 2.89 -7.86
C ILE A 25 1.23 4.20 -7.30
N ASP A 26 1.01 5.29 -8.03
CA ASP A 26 1.24 6.65 -7.53
C ASP A 26 0.01 7.15 -6.77
N PHE A 27 0.15 7.33 -5.46
CA PHE A 27 -0.93 7.78 -4.58
C PHE A 27 -1.05 9.31 -4.47
N ARG A 28 -0.09 10.09 -5.00
CA ARG A 28 -0.14 11.57 -4.91
C ARG A 28 -1.44 12.16 -5.48
N PRO A 29 -1.98 11.70 -6.63
CA PRO A 29 -3.26 12.20 -7.13
C PRO A 29 -4.43 11.88 -6.21
N VAL A 30 -4.39 10.73 -5.51
CA VAL A 30 -5.44 10.34 -4.56
C VAL A 30 -5.43 11.26 -3.35
N PHE A 31 -4.26 11.53 -2.77
CA PHE A 31 -4.15 12.47 -1.64
C PHE A 31 -4.62 13.88 -2.02
N LYS A 32 -4.21 14.36 -3.21
CA LYS A 32 -4.67 15.64 -3.73
C LYS A 32 -6.19 15.68 -3.87
N LEU A 33 -6.80 14.62 -4.41
CA LEU A 33 -8.25 14.56 -4.56
C LEU A 33 -8.97 14.61 -3.20
N LEU A 34 -8.48 13.89 -2.20
CA LEU A 34 -9.07 13.90 -0.86
C LEU A 34 -8.97 15.28 -0.20
N ASP A 35 -7.83 15.96 -0.38
CA ASP A 35 -7.60 17.32 0.13
C ASP A 35 -8.49 18.35 -0.58
N ASP A 36 -8.59 18.30 -1.92
CA ASP A 36 -9.41 19.21 -2.73
C ASP A 36 -10.90 19.17 -2.33
N PHE A 37 -11.38 18.02 -1.87
CA PHE A 37 -12.77 17.83 -1.39
C PHE A 37 -12.92 17.99 0.12
N GLY A 38 -11.84 18.36 0.84
CA GLY A 38 -11.85 18.59 2.28
C GLY A 38 -12.24 17.34 3.08
N TYR A 39 -11.84 16.15 2.63
CA TYR A 39 -12.11 14.91 3.32
C TYR A 39 -11.54 14.93 4.75
N LYS A 40 -12.38 14.59 5.73
CA LYS A 40 -12.00 14.52 7.15
C LYS A 40 -12.43 13.18 7.71
N GLY A 41 -11.52 12.22 7.68
CA GLY A 41 -11.77 10.87 8.15
C GLY A 41 -10.47 10.08 8.25
N TRP A 42 -10.62 8.77 8.39
CA TRP A 42 -9.48 7.87 8.54
C TRP A 42 -8.99 7.37 7.20
N MET A 43 -7.67 7.36 7.05
CA MET A 43 -6.98 6.64 5.99
C MET A 43 -6.20 5.49 6.64
N VAL A 44 -6.47 4.27 6.21
CA VAL A 44 -5.84 3.05 6.74
C VAL A 44 -4.96 2.45 5.66
N VAL A 45 -3.73 2.08 6.03
CA VAL A 45 -2.83 1.32 5.16
C VAL A 45 -3.06 -0.16 5.45
N GLU A 46 -3.47 -0.90 4.42
CA GLU A 46 -3.63 -2.35 4.46
C GLU A 46 -2.78 -2.98 3.35
N ALA A 47 -2.09 -4.08 3.67
CA ALA A 47 -1.31 -4.85 2.71
C ALA A 47 -1.19 -6.31 3.16
N GLU A 48 -1.73 -7.23 2.36
CA GLU A 48 -1.55 -8.67 2.53
C GLU A 48 -0.23 -9.10 1.89
N GLN A 49 0.76 -9.42 2.73
CA GLN A 49 2.07 -9.89 2.31
C GLN A 49 2.49 -11.10 3.15
N ASP A 50 3.46 -11.87 2.64
CA ASP A 50 4.10 -12.91 3.44
C ASP A 50 5.04 -12.25 4.48
N PRO A 51 4.75 -12.35 5.79
CA PRO A 51 5.53 -11.67 6.82
C PRO A 51 6.96 -12.19 6.94
N ALA A 52 7.25 -13.39 6.42
CA ALA A 52 8.62 -13.91 6.37
C ALA A 52 9.48 -13.21 5.31
N LEU A 53 8.85 -12.64 4.27
CA LEU A 53 9.53 -11.90 3.20
C LEU A 53 9.40 -10.38 3.37
N ALA A 54 8.29 -9.92 3.92
CA ALA A 54 7.97 -8.52 4.15
C ALA A 54 7.68 -8.28 5.63
N ASN A 55 8.69 -7.89 6.39
CA ASN A 55 8.55 -7.64 7.83
C ASN A 55 7.46 -6.57 8.07
N PRO A 56 6.40 -6.86 8.86
CA PRO A 56 5.27 -5.94 9.02
C PRO A 56 5.66 -4.56 9.58
N PHE A 57 6.62 -4.51 10.51
CA PHE A 57 7.06 -3.26 11.11
C PHE A 57 7.82 -2.39 10.10
N GLU A 58 8.75 -2.98 9.36
CA GLU A 58 9.52 -2.26 8.34
C GLU A 58 8.62 -1.71 7.23
N TYR A 59 7.63 -2.50 6.80
CA TYR A 59 6.67 -2.09 5.79
C TYR A 59 5.71 -1.00 6.29
N ALA A 60 5.28 -1.06 7.55
CA ALA A 60 4.49 0.01 8.17
C ALA A 60 5.29 1.34 8.24
N VAL A 61 6.58 1.28 8.62
CA VAL A 61 7.46 2.46 8.64
C VAL A 61 7.68 3.00 7.23
N LYS A 62 7.89 2.12 6.24
CA LYS A 62 8.05 2.49 4.82
C LYS A 62 6.82 3.24 4.30
N ALA A 63 5.63 2.69 4.55
CA ALA A 63 4.36 3.31 4.19
C ALA A 63 4.19 4.69 4.84
N ARG A 64 4.47 4.78 6.15
CA ARG A 64 4.36 6.05 6.87
C ARG A 64 5.32 7.11 6.34
N LYS A 65 6.55 6.73 5.99
CA LYS A 65 7.52 7.64 5.39
C LYS A 65 7.00 8.19 4.06
N TYR A 66 6.51 7.32 3.17
CA TYR A 66 5.96 7.72 1.88
C TYR A 66 4.77 8.67 2.05
N ILE A 67 3.82 8.37 2.93
CA ILE A 67 2.66 9.22 3.20
C ILE A 67 3.11 10.59 3.72
N ARG A 68 4.06 10.64 4.64
CA ARG A 68 4.57 11.91 5.18
C ARG A 68 5.22 12.77 4.11
N GLU A 69 5.98 12.18 3.21
CA GLU A 69 6.69 12.90 2.13
C GLU A 69 5.75 13.38 1.02
N THR A 70 4.63 12.68 0.79
CA THR A 70 3.74 12.94 -0.35
C THR A 70 2.44 13.65 0.02
N ALA A 71 1.95 13.46 1.25
CA ALA A 71 0.70 14.05 1.74
C ALA A 71 0.91 15.03 2.90
N GLY A 72 2.11 15.09 3.50
CA GLY A 72 2.44 16.05 4.57
C GLY A 72 1.85 15.73 5.94
N ILE A 73 1.43 14.48 6.20
CA ILE A 73 0.82 14.01 7.46
C ILE A 73 1.58 12.84 8.14
#